data_AF-A0A285UVW0-F1
#
_entry.id   AF-A0A285UVW0-F1
#
_cell.length_a   1.000
_cell.length_b   1.000
_cell.length_c   1.000
_cell.angle_alpha   90.00
_cell.angle_beta   90.00
_cell.angle_gamma   90.00
#
_symmetry.space_group_name_H-M   'P 1'
#
loop_
_entity.id
_entity.type
_entity.pdbx_description
1 polymer ?
#
loop_
_entity_poly.entity_id
_entity_poly.type
_entity_poly.pdbx_seq_one_letter_code
_entity_poly.pdbx_strand_id
1 'polypeptide(L)'
;MVAAAFGFSVLVPLLGYLYLGWLYAAIFLVGYGGGFVLWLAAPQGASWESIRLPYWLTLSAFLFLHKTEENQTSFFEAVSARITGTPVPEVSVDMLLALLIIPVGAWLATPSLVWRGNAFGYYLAWTFFASMGLTELAHFIMPLLANEEYAYFPGMASVSVVAPLAWWGMWRLNVHPRRSR
;
A
#
# COMPACT_ATOMS: atom_id res chain seq x y z
N MET A 1 -15.58 -12.41 -9.18
CA MET A 1 -14.83 -11.70 -8.12
C MET A 1 -13.33 -11.69 -8.36
N VAL A 2 -12.69 -12.86 -8.56
CA VAL A 2 -11.23 -12.95 -8.82
C VAL A 2 -10.78 -12.09 -10.00
N ALA A 3 -11.49 -12.09 -11.14
CA ALA A 3 -11.14 -11.25 -12.28
C ALA A 3 -11.16 -9.75 -11.98
N ALA A 4 -12.08 -9.28 -11.13
CA ALA A 4 -12.13 -7.88 -10.71
C ALA A 4 -10.97 -7.52 -9.77
N ALA A 5 -10.63 -8.42 -8.83
CA ALA A 5 -9.48 -8.27 -7.95
C ALA A 5 -8.16 -8.28 -8.75
N PHE A 6 -8.03 -9.19 -9.72
CA PHE A 6 -6.89 -9.22 -10.63
C PHE A 6 -6.79 -7.93 -11.45
N GLY A 7 -7.91 -7.49 -12.05
CA GLY A 7 -7.99 -6.25 -12.80
C GLY A 7 -7.55 -5.04 -11.95
N PHE A 8 -8.02 -4.93 -10.71
CA PHE A 8 -7.59 -3.86 -9.80
C PHE A 8 -6.11 -3.97 -9.41
N SER A 9 -5.60 -5.20 -9.20
CA SER A 9 -4.19 -5.43 -8.87
C SER A 9 -3.21 -5.07 -9.99
N VAL A 10 -3.69 -5.05 -11.24
CA VAL A 10 -2.93 -4.61 -12.42
C VAL A 10 -3.16 -3.13 -12.71
N LEU A 11 -4.39 -2.64 -12.50
CA LEU A 11 -4.78 -1.26 -12.81
C LEU A 11 -3.91 -0.24 -12.07
N VAL A 12 -3.73 -0.36 -10.76
CA VAL A 12 -2.98 0.65 -9.99
C VAL A 12 -1.49 0.69 -10.36
N PRO A 13 -0.77 -0.45 -10.49
CA PRO A 13 0.58 -0.45 -11.05
C PRO A 13 0.67 0.11 -12.46
N LEU A 14 -0.31 -0.17 -13.33
CA LEU A 14 -0.37 0.41 -14.67
C LEU A 14 -0.52 1.93 -14.64
N LEU A 15 -1.37 2.46 -13.76
CA LEU A 15 -1.48 3.90 -13.55
C LEU A 15 -0.16 4.48 -13.02
N GLY A 16 0.50 3.78 -12.08
CA GLY A 16 1.85 4.14 -11.61
C GLY A 16 2.86 4.21 -12.76
N TYR A 17 2.82 3.24 -13.68
CA TYR A 17 3.67 3.26 -14.87
C TYR A 17 3.43 4.48 -15.74
N LEU A 18 2.15 4.78 -16.02
CA LEU A 18 1.77 5.88 -16.92
C LEU A 18 2.14 7.26 -16.37
N TYR A 19 2.03 7.47 -15.06
CA TYR A 19 2.22 8.79 -14.44
C TYR A 19 3.57 8.98 -13.73
N LEU A 20 4.16 7.91 -13.20
CA LEU A 20 5.39 7.97 -12.39
C LEU A 20 6.55 7.17 -12.99
N GLY A 21 6.28 6.28 -13.95
CA GLY A 21 7.28 5.44 -14.60
C GLY A 21 7.47 4.06 -13.94
N TRP A 22 8.43 3.32 -14.48
CA TRP A 22 8.58 1.88 -14.23
C TRP A 22 8.92 1.53 -12.78
N LEU A 23 9.74 2.34 -12.09
CA LEU A 23 10.16 2.05 -10.72
C LEU A 23 8.97 2.04 -9.77
N TYR A 24 8.14 3.08 -9.84
CA TYR A 24 6.91 3.18 -9.05
C TYR A 24 5.89 2.10 -9.41
N ALA A 25 5.76 1.76 -10.69
CA ALA A 25 4.91 0.67 -11.13
C ALA A 25 5.32 -0.67 -10.51
N ALA A 26 6.62 -0.97 -10.51
CA ALA A 26 7.17 -2.19 -9.91
C ALA A 26 6.94 -2.21 -8.40
N ILE A 27 7.13 -1.08 -7.72
CA ILE A 27 6.88 -0.93 -6.28
C ILE A 27 5.39 -1.15 -5.97
N PHE A 28 4.47 -0.48 -6.67
CA PHE A 28 3.03 -0.70 -6.50
C PHE A 28 2.63 -2.15 -6.78
N LEU A 29 3.26 -2.81 -7.76
CA LEU A 29 2.99 -4.21 -8.05
C LEU A 29 3.31 -5.13 -6.86
N VAL A 30 4.32 -4.81 -6.04
CA VAL A 30 4.62 -5.58 -4.82
C VAL A 30 3.42 -5.57 -3.86
N GLY A 31 2.81 -4.42 -3.63
CA GLY A 31 1.67 -4.28 -2.71
C GLY A 31 0.37 -4.82 -3.29
N TYR A 32 0.04 -4.42 -4.52
CA TYR A 32 -1.20 -4.81 -5.19
C TYR A 32 -1.19 -6.26 -5.65
N GLY A 33 -0.09 -6.69 -6.27
CA GLY A 33 0.13 -8.09 -6.67
C GLY A 33 0.35 -9.00 -5.47
N GLY A 34 1.16 -8.57 -4.50
CA GLY A 34 1.37 -9.31 -3.24
C GLY A 34 0.07 -9.48 -2.45
N GLY A 35 -0.71 -8.41 -2.31
CA GLY A 35 -2.04 -8.45 -1.67
C GLY A 35 -3.03 -9.37 -2.40
N PHE A 36 -3.02 -9.36 -3.75
CA PHE A 36 -3.82 -10.29 -4.54
C PHE A 36 -3.42 -11.76 -4.30
N VAL A 37 -2.13 -12.07 -4.34
CA VAL A 37 -1.61 -13.44 -4.08
C VAL A 37 -1.92 -13.87 -2.65
N LEU A 38 -1.68 -13.02 -1.66
CA LEU A 38 -1.99 -13.29 -0.26
C LEU A 38 -3.49 -13.51 -0.05
N TRP A 39 -4.35 -12.72 -0.69
CA TRP A 39 -5.79 -12.92 -0.63
C TRP A 39 -6.23 -14.27 -1.21
N LEU A 40 -5.61 -14.74 -2.29
CA LEU A 40 -5.92 -16.07 -2.85
C LEU A 40 -5.43 -17.22 -1.96
N ALA A 41 -4.30 -17.03 -1.26
CA ALA A 41 -3.68 -18.04 -0.41
C ALA A 41 -4.27 -18.08 1.01
N ALA A 42 -4.77 -16.95 1.50
CA ALA A 42 -5.28 -16.81 2.86
C ALA A 42 -6.75 -17.23 2.96
N PRO A 43 -7.16 -17.81 4.08
CA PRO A 43 -8.52 -18.23 4.25
C PRO A 43 -9.40 -17.01 4.59
N GLN A 44 -10.62 -16.99 4.04
CA GLN A 44 -11.52 -15.84 4.15
C GLN A 44 -12.39 -15.96 5.41
N GLY A 45 -12.72 -14.82 6.02
CA GLY A 45 -13.73 -14.77 7.10
C GLY A 45 -13.29 -14.14 8.42
N ALA A 46 -12.17 -13.42 8.45
CA ALA A 46 -11.89 -12.51 9.57
C ALA A 46 -13.04 -11.50 9.72
N SER A 47 -13.51 -11.26 10.93
CA SER A 47 -14.57 -10.26 11.15
C SER A 47 -13.98 -8.85 11.06
N TRP A 48 -14.79 -7.85 10.67
CA TRP A 48 -14.32 -6.46 10.64
C TRP A 48 -13.78 -6.02 12.01
N GLU A 49 -14.44 -6.43 13.10
CA GLU A 49 -14.04 -6.12 14.48
C GLU A 49 -12.62 -6.61 14.78
N SER A 50 -12.22 -7.74 14.20
CA SER A 50 -10.90 -8.32 14.42
C SER A 50 -9.77 -7.50 13.79
N ILE A 51 -10.03 -6.80 12.68
CA ILE A 51 -9.04 -6.03 11.92
C ILE A 51 -9.22 -4.52 12.05
N ARG A 52 -10.34 -4.03 12.61
CA ARG A 52 -10.70 -2.61 12.68
C ARG A 52 -9.59 -1.74 13.26
N LEU A 53 -8.98 -2.19 14.36
CA LEU A 53 -7.95 -1.41 15.05
C LEU A 53 -6.65 -1.31 14.22
N PRO A 54 -6.01 -2.42 13.79
CA PRO A 54 -4.84 -2.30 12.92
C PRO A 54 -5.15 -1.58 11.60
N TYR A 55 -6.37 -1.70 11.07
CA TYR A 55 -6.77 -0.99 9.85
C TYR A 55 -6.68 0.52 10.01
N TRP A 56 -7.38 1.09 10.99
CA TRP A 56 -7.40 2.53 11.20
C TRP A 56 -6.06 3.08 11.69
N LEU A 57 -5.32 2.32 12.49
CA LEU A 57 -3.98 2.73 12.91
C LEU A 57 -3.01 2.77 11.72
N THR A 58 -3.04 1.75 10.85
CA THR A 58 -2.21 1.73 9.64
C THR A 58 -2.58 2.89 8.73
N LEU A 59 -3.87 3.13 8.49
CA LEU A 59 -4.32 4.22 7.61
C LEU A 59 -3.93 5.59 8.19
N SER A 60 -4.11 5.79 9.49
CA SER A 60 -3.74 7.04 10.16
C SER A 60 -2.23 7.24 10.15
N ALA A 61 -1.44 6.21 10.43
CA ALA A 61 0.01 6.30 10.35
C ALA A 61 0.48 6.60 8.92
N PHE A 62 -0.12 5.97 7.91
CA PHE A 62 0.22 6.28 6.53
C PHE A 62 -0.09 7.74 6.17
N LEU A 63 -1.32 8.21 6.44
CA LEU A 63 -1.75 9.55 6.04
C LEU A 63 -1.08 10.68 6.85
N PHE A 64 -0.96 10.53 8.17
CA PHE A 64 -0.52 11.62 9.05
C PHE A 64 0.96 11.57 9.40
N LEU A 65 1.57 10.38 9.39
CA LEU A 65 3.00 10.23 9.68
C LEU A 65 3.81 10.07 8.39
N HIS A 66 3.50 9.03 7.60
CA HIS A 66 4.33 8.68 6.44
C HIS A 66 4.25 9.69 5.29
N LYS A 67 3.03 10.02 4.83
CA LYS A 67 2.87 11.06 3.80
C LYS A 67 3.39 12.44 4.25
N THR A 68 3.27 12.76 5.54
CA THR A 68 3.83 14.00 6.09
C THR A 68 5.36 14.00 6.02
N GLU A 69 6.01 12.92 6.44
CA GLU A 69 7.47 12.78 6.34
C GLU A 69 7.93 12.90 4.89
N GLU A 70 7.35 12.11 3.97
CA GLU A 70 7.71 12.15 2.55
C GLU A 70 7.56 13.54 1.94
N ASN A 71 6.50 14.26 2.30
CA ASN A 71 6.26 15.62 1.80
C ASN A 71 7.25 16.63 2.40
N GLN A 72 7.58 16.53 3.68
CA GLN A 72 8.53 17.44 4.34
C GLN A 72 9.99 17.18 3.94
N THR A 73 10.29 15.96 3.50
CA THR A 73 11.63 15.53 3.10
C THR A 73 11.78 15.36 1.59
N SER A 74 10.80 15.82 0.81
CA SER A 74 10.80 15.84 -0.65
C SER A 74 11.11 14.49 -1.30
N PHE A 75 10.39 13.43 -0.92
CA PHE A 75 10.62 12.07 -1.43
C PHE A 75 10.73 11.98 -2.97
N PHE A 76 9.83 12.63 -3.72
CA PHE A 76 9.88 12.60 -5.19
C PHE A 76 11.13 13.30 -5.75
N GLU A 77 11.59 14.39 -5.13
CA GLU A 77 12.84 15.06 -5.52
C GLU A 77 14.04 14.16 -5.25
N ALA A 78 14.04 13.46 -4.11
CA ALA A 78 15.10 12.51 -3.76
C ALA A 78 15.18 11.34 -4.75
N VAL A 79 14.05 10.74 -5.13
CA VAL A 79 14.01 9.66 -6.14
C VAL A 79 14.44 10.19 -7.51
N SER A 80 13.94 11.36 -7.92
CA SER A 80 14.29 12.02 -9.18
C SER A 80 15.80 12.28 -9.28
N ALA A 81 16.36 12.97 -8.29
CA ALA A 81 17.76 13.41 -8.34
C ALA A 81 18.76 12.27 -8.13
N ARG A 82 18.43 11.28 -7.29
CA ARG A 82 19.40 10.27 -6.84
C ARG A 82 19.25 8.92 -7.52
N ILE A 83 18.08 8.60 -8.09
CA ILE A 83 17.80 7.25 -8.62
C ILE A 83 17.45 7.28 -10.11
N THR A 84 16.44 8.05 -10.51
CA THR A 84 15.89 7.93 -11.87
C THR A 84 16.49 8.91 -12.87
N GLY A 85 16.97 10.07 -12.41
CA GLY A 85 17.41 11.17 -13.28
C GLY A 85 16.29 11.78 -14.12
N THR A 86 15.03 11.43 -13.85
CA THR A 86 13.85 11.96 -14.55
C THR A 86 13.26 13.14 -13.79
N PRO A 87 12.65 14.13 -14.46
CA PRO A 87 11.98 15.24 -13.76
C PRO A 87 10.93 14.74 -12.75
N VAL A 88 10.77 15.49 -11.66
CA VAL A 88 9.67 15.27 -10.71
C VAL A 88 8.33 15.41 -11.46
N PRO A 89 7.42 14.44 -11.36
CA PRO A 89 6.13 14.51 -12.05
C PRO A 89 5.33 15.75 -11.66
N GLU A 90 4.82 16.47 -12.65
CA GLU A 90 3.88 17.57 -12.41
C GLU A 90 2.55 17.02 -11.90
N VAL A 91 2.05 17.61 -10.81
CA VAL A 91 0.76 17.19 -10.23
C VAL A 91 -0.38 17.68 -11.12
N SER A 92 -0.96 16.75 -11.88
CA SER A 92 -2.16 16.98 -12.68
C SER A 92 -3.43 16.44 -11.98
N VAL A 93 -4.59 16.93 -12.39
CA VAL A 93 -5.89 16.41 -11.91
C VAL A 93 -6.01 14.91 -12.19
N ASP A 94 -5.60 14.47 -13.38
CA ASP A 94 -5.70 13.06 -13.76
C ASP A 94 -4.79 12.18 -12.91
N MET A 95 -3.57 12.65 -12.59
CA MET A 95 -2.66 11.97 -11.68
C MET A 95 -3.25 11.86 -10.27
N LEU A 96 -3.88 12.93 -9.75
CA LEU A 96 -4.55 12.91 -8.46
C LEU A 96 -5.72 11.92 -8.44
N LEU A 97 -6.55 11.92 -9.48
CA LEU A 97 -7.66 10.96 -9.61
C LEU A 97 -7.13 9.52 -9.65
N ALA A 98 -6.10 9.28 -10.46
CA ALA A 98 -5.54 7.96 -10.72
C ALA A 98 -4.80 7.36 -9.51
N LEU A 99 -3.95 8.15 -8.85
CA LEU A 99 -2.99 7.65 -7.87
C LEU A 99 -3.35 7.98 -6.42
N LEU A 100 -4.27 8.91 -6.19
CA LEU A 100 -4.76 9.23 -4.85
C LEU A 100 -6.21 8.78 -4.68
N ILE A 101 -7.13 9.28 -5.51
CA ILE A 101 -8.56 9.08 -5.29
C ILE A 101 -8.98 7.63 -5.50
N ILE A 102 -8.54 6.97 -6.58
CA ILE A 102 -8.88 5.57 -6.83
C ILE A 102 -8.33 4.64 -5.72
N PRO A 103 -7.03 4.66 -5.38
CA PRO A 103 -6.47 3.86 -4.29
C PRO A 103 -7.10 4.15 -2.93
N VAL A 104 -7.12 5.42 -2.51
CA VAL A 104 -7.65 5.80 -1.18
C VAL A 104 -9.14 5.55 -1.11
N GLY A 105 -9.90 5.81 -2.18
CA GLY A 105 -11.31 5.49 -2.26
C GLY A 105 -11.58 4.00 -2.08
N ALA A 106 -10.76 3.15 -2.70
CA ALA A 106 -10.84 1.70 -2.50
C ALA A 106 -10.52 1.32 -1.03
N TRP A 107 -9.49 1.92 -0.42
CA TRP A 107 -9.19 1.71 1.00
C TRP A 107 -10.34 2.18 1.91
N LEU A 108 -10.98 3.32 1.63
CA LEU A 108 -12.10 3.79 2.43
C LEU A 108 -13.36 2.93 2.25
N ALA A 109 -13.49 2.21 1.13
CA ALA A 109 -14.57 1.25 0.91
C ALA A 109 -14.37 -0.09 1.66
N THR A 110 -13.12 -0.47 1.97
CA THR A 110 -12.77 -1.74 2.62
C THR A 110 -13.59 -2.03 3.89
N PRO A 111 -13.73 -1.11 4.87
CA PRO A 111 -14.49 -1.37 6.10
C PRO A 111 -15.92 -1.83 5.83
N SER A 112 -16.63 -1.12 4.94
CA SER A 112 -18.03 -1.41 4.59
C SER A 112 -18.15 -2.75 3.87
N LEU A 113 -17.22 -3.06 2.97
CA LEU A 113 -17.22 -4.31 2.21
C LEU A 113 -16.88 -5.51 3.08
N VAL A 114 -15.87 -5.41 3.95
CA VAL A 114 -15.51 -6.48 4.91
C VAL A 114 -16.62 -6.70 5.92
N TRP A 115 -17.23 -5.64 6.44
CA TRP A 115 -18.37 -5.75 7.36
C TRP A 115 -19.55 -6.51 6.76
N ARG A 116 -19.75 -6.42 5.43
CA ARG A 116 -20.77 -7.20 4.69
C ARG A 116 -20.30 -8.59 4.26
N GLY A 117 -19.11 -9.04 4.67
CA GLY A 117 -18.54 -10.32 4.26
C GLY A 117 -18.20 -10.42 2.77
N ASN A 118 -18.01 -9.29 2.07
CA ASN A 118 -17.76 -9.27 0.64
C ASN A 118 -16.32 -9.72 0.33
N ALA A 119 -16.17 -10.72 -0.54
CA ALA A 119 -14.86 -11.25 -0.94
C ALA A 119 -13.92 -10.18 -1.54
N PHE A 120 -14.45 -9.17 -2.26
CA PHE A 120 -13.66 -8.03 -2.74
C PHE A 120 -13.16 -7.15 -1.59
N GLY A 121 -13.96 -6.97 -0.54
CA GLY A 121 -13.53 -6.24 0.65
C GLY A 121 -12.31 -6.88 1.31
N TYR A 122 -12.30 -8.21 1.41
CA TYR A 122 -11.13 -8.93 1.92
C TYR A 122 -9.91 -8.78 1.01
N TYR A 123 -10.09 -8.81 -0.31
CA TYR A 123 -9.03 -8.50 -1.28
C TYR A 123 -8.45 -7.09 -1.06
N LEU A 124 -9.31 -6.08 -0.89
CA LEU A 124 -8.88 -4.71 -0.63
C LEU A 124 -8.15 -4.58 0.71
N ALA A 125 -8.60 -5.31 1.75
CA ALA A 125 -7.91 -5.34 3.04
C ALA A 125 -6.50 -5.94 2.93
N TRP A 126 -6.35 -7.06 2.22
CA TRP A 126 -5.05 -7.67 1.95
C TRP A 126 -4.15 -6.74 1.14
N THR A 127 -4.68 -6.10 0.11
CA THR A 127 -3.95 -5.14 -0.73
C THR A 127 -3.51 -3.91 0.05
N PHE A 128 -4.38 -3.38 0.92
CA PHE A 128 -4.06 -2.26 1.79
C PHE A 128 -2.90 -2.61 2.71
N PHE A 129 -3.00 -3.70 3.47
CA PHE A 129 -1.93 -4.07 4.40
C PHE A 129 -0.65 -4.55 3.69
N ALA A 130 -0.76 -5.20 2.52
CA ALA A 130 0.42 -5.57 1.73
C ALA A 130 1.13 -4.34 1.17
N SER A 131 0.39 -3.32 0.72
CA SER A 131 1.01 -2.04 0.32
C SER A 131 1.77 -1.43 1.51
N MET A 132 1.09 -1.26 2.64
CA MET A 132 1.68 -0.62 3.82
C MET A 132 2.82 -1.44 4.46
N GLY A 133 2.74 -2.77 4.40
CA GLY A 133 3.66 -3.69 5.05
C GLY A 133 4.78 -4.23 4.17
N LEU A 134 4.63 -4.21 2.85
CA LEU A 134 5.62 -4.74 1.90
C LEU A 134 6.12 -3.66 0.94
N THR A 135 5.21 -2.88 0.33
CA THR A 135 5.60 -1.84 -0.64
C THR A 135 6.39 -0.73 0.04
N GLU A 136 5.92 -0.27 1.20
CA GLU A 136 6.59 0.84 1.90
C GLU A 136 8.01 0.48 2.38
N LEU A 137 8.33 -0.80 2.55
CA LEU A 137 9.70 -1.23 2.85
C LEU A 137 10.70 -0.87 1.72
N ALA A 138 10.22 -0.52 0.52
CA ALA A 138 11.05 -0.01 -0.56
C ALA A 138 11.88 1.21 -0.11
N HIS A 139 11.43 2.01 0.85
CA HIS A 139 12.20 3.11 1.43
C HIS A 139 13.56 2.69 2.00
N PHE A 140 13.69 1.46 2.49
CA PHE A 140 14.97 0.89 2.94
C PHE A 140 15.83 0.35 1.79
N ILE A 141 15.22 0.13 0.62
CA ILE A 141 15.91 -0.33 -0.60
C ILE A 141 16.38 0.86 -1.43
N MET A 142 15.66 1.99 -1.43
CA MET A 142 15.98 3.18 -2.22
C MET A 142 17.42 3.69 -2.05
N PRO A 143 18.02 3.77 -0.84
CA PRO A 143 19.43 4.13 -0.69
C PRO A 143 20.39 3.25 -1.49
N LEU A 144 20.08 1.95 -1.63
CA LEU A 144 20.91 1.01 -2.40
C LEU A 144 20.81 1.27 -3.91
N LEU A 145 19.70 1.83 -4.37
CA LEU A 145 19.47 2.20 -5.77
C LEU A 145 20.11 3.55 -6.13
N ALA A 146 20.33 4.42 -5.13
CA ALA A 146 20.90 5.75 -5.32
C ALA A 146 22.40 5.72 -5.68
N ASN A 147 23.06 4.56 -5.63
CA ASN A 147 24.49 4.40 -5.91
C ASN A 147 25.40 5.36 -5.10
N GLU A 148 24.97 5.66 -3.87
CA GLU A 148 25.64 6.50 -2.87
C GLU A 148 25.91 5.66 -1.60
N GLU A 149 26.62 6.23 -0.61
CA GLU A 149 26.70 5.61 0.71
C GLU A 149 25.31 5.44 1.32
N TYR A 150 25.08 4.30 2.00
CA TYR A 150 23.79 4.02 2.61
C TYR A 150 23.48 5.05 3.71
N ALA A 151 22.49 5.89 3.44
CA ALA A 151 22.04 6.94 4.33
C ALA A 151 20.51 6.96 4.40
N TYR A 152 19.98 7.83 5.26
CA TYR A 152 18.54 8.04 5.35
C TYR A 152 17.93 8.44 3.99
N PHE A 153 16.77 7.85 3.69
CA PHE A 153 15.92 8.20 2.57
C PHE A 153 14.56 8.66 3.12
N PRO A 154 13.96 9.72 2.53
CA PRO A 154 12.60 10.17 2.85
C PRO A 154 11.64 9.00 3.04
N GLY A 155 10.97 8.90 4.19
CA GLY A 155 9.98 7.85 4.49
C GLY A 155 10.49 6.72 5.39
N MET A 156 11.80 6.47 5.49
CA MET A 156 12.33 5.35 6.29
C MET A 156 11.90 5.36 7.77
N ALA A 157 11.79 6.55 8.38
CA ALA A 157 11.47 6.65 9.80
C ALA A 157 10.02 6.21 10.07
N SER A 158 9.07 6.75 9.31
CA SER A 158 7.65 6.41 9.44
C SER A 158 7.31 4.99 8.99
N VAL A 159 8.02 4.42 8.01
CA VAL A 159 7.81 3.02 7.60
C VAL A 159 8.08 2.06 8.76
N SER A 160 9.01 2.39 9.65
CA SER A 160 9.28 1.62 10.87
C SER A 160 8.07 1.53 11.81
N VAL A 161 7.07 2.40 11.63
CA VAL A 161 5.77 2.36 12.35
C VAL A 161 4.67 1.77 11.46
N VAL A 162 4.58 2.21 10.21
CA VAL A 162 3.51 1.79 9.28
C VAL A 162 3.56 0.30 8.99
N ALA A 163 4.74 -0.25 8.69
CA ALA A 163 4.86 -1.65 8.29
C ALA A 163 4.48 -2.62 9.42
N PRO A 164 4.94 -2.45 10.69
CA PRO A 164 4.49 -3.29 11.80
C PRO A 164 2.98 -3.23 12.06
N LEU A 165 2.33 -2.07 11.92
CA LEU A 165 0.88 -1.95 12.04
C LEU A 165 0.16 -2.72 10.94
N ALA A 166 0.70 -2.67 9.71
CA ALA A 166 0.16 -3.41 8.59
C ALA A 166 0.34 -4.92 8.74
N TRP A 167 1.49 -5.37 9.24
CA TRP A 167 1.75 -6.78 9.55
C TRP A 167 0.81 -7.30 10.64
N TRP A 168 0.52 -6.48 11.65
CA TRP A 168 -0.50 -6.80 12.63
C TRP A 168 -1.88 -6.99 11.97
N GLY A 169 -2.24 -6.12 11.03
CA GLY A 169 -3.45 -6.26 10.20
C GLY A 169 -3.49 -7.58 9.40
N MET A 170 -2.42 -7.91 8.68
CA MET A 170 -2.30 -9.18 7.93
C MET A 170 -2.40 -10.40 8.84
N TRP A 171 -1.78 -10.36 10.02
CA TRP A 171 -1.91 -11.43 11.00
C TRP A 171 -3.38 -11.60 11.43
N ARG A 172 -4.08 -10.50 11.74
CA ARG A 172 -5.49 -10.55 12.14
C ARG A 172 -6.41 -11.03 11.02
N LEU A 173 -6.12 -10.70 9.75
CA LEU A 173 -6.85 -11.22 8.59
C LEU A 173 -6.71 -12.75 8.44
N ASN A 174 -5.57 -13.31 8.82
CA ASN A 174 -5.29 -14.74 8.71
C ASN A 174 -5.87 -15.56 9.88
N VAL A 175 -6.29 -14.91 10.98
CA VAL A 175 -6.87 -15.61 12.14
C VAL A 175 -8.35 -15.91 11.90
N HIS A 176 -8.72 -17.19 12.02
CA HIS A 176 -10.12 -17.60 12.00
C HIS A 176 -10.87 -17.21 13.27
N PRO A 177 -12.14 -16.75 13.16
CA PRO A 177 -13.05 -16.83 14.29
C PRO A 177 -13.13 -18.30 14.70
N ARG A 178 -12.83 -18.61 15.97
CA ARG A 178 -13.15 -19.93 16.52
C ARG A 178 -14.65 -20.12 16.33
N ARG A 179 -15.05 -21.06 15.47
CA ARG A 179 -16.44 -21.53 15.45
C ARG A 179 -16.72 -22.07 16.85
N SER A 180 -17.50 -21.36 17.65
CA SER A 180 -18.13 -21.92 18.84
C SER A 180 -18.97 -23.10 18.35
N ARG A 181 -18.52 -24.32 18.69
CA ARG A 181 -19.33 -25.52 18.59
C ARG A 181 -20.41 -25.48 19.65
#